data_AF-A0A1U7HWS8-F1
#
_entry.id   AF-A0A1U7HWS8-F1
#
_cell.length_a   1.000
_cell.length_b   1.000
_cell.length_c   1.000
_cell.angle_alpha   90.00
_cell.angle_beta   90.00
_cell.angle_gamma   90.00
#
_symmetry.space_group_name_H-M   'P 1'
#
loop_
_entity.id
_entity.type
_entity.pdbx_description
1 polymer ?
#
loop_
_entity_poly.entity_id
_entity_poly.type
_entity_poly.pdbx_seq_one_letter_code
_entity_poly.pdbx_strand_id
1 'polypeptide(L)'
;MMTFAEKWDKPYPIISKSWMAHWQRLIGLLAFPVEILTIYTTNAIESLNMTRRTVLNNHRTFPTDESALKFVYLAFQNISKKRIGRPL
;
A
#
# COMPACT_ATOMS: atom_id res chain seq x y z
N MET A 1 9.34 -4.94 -22.37
CA MET A 1 10.08 -3.91 -21.62
C MET A 1 10.58 -2.78 -22.52
N MET A 2 11.19 -3.09 -23.69
CA MET A 2 11.62 -2.08 -24.66
C MET A 2 10.47 -1.17 -25.14
N THR A 3 9.34 -1.78 -25.50
CA THR A 3 8.09 -1.07 -25.86
C THR A 3 7.48 -0.23 -24.73
N PHE A 4 7.70 -0.61 -23.47
CA PHE A 4 7.24 0.14 -22.31
C PHE A 4 8.11 1.38 -22.11
N ALA A 5 9.43 1.24 -22.23
CA ALA A 5 10.40 2.33 -22.14
C ALA A 5 10.18 3.39 -23.22
N GLU A 6 9.99 2.97 -24.48
CA GLU A 6 9.72 3.88 -25.59
C GLU A 6 8.50 4.78 -25.34
N LYS A 7 7.46 4.22 -24.72
CA LYS A 7 6.22 4.95 -24.42
C LYS A 7 6.33 5.87 -23.22
N TRP A 8 7.02 5.44 -22.15
CA TRP A 8 6.92 6.07 -20.84
C TRP A 8 8.18 6.78 -20.34
N ASP A 9 9.35 6.52 -20.92
CA ASP A 9 10.59 7.14 -20.42
C ASP A 9 10.69 8.63 -20.78
N LYS A 10 10.02 9.08 -21.85
CA LYS A 10 9.95 10.51 -22.20
C LYS A 10 9.25 11.33 -21.11
N PRO A 11 8.02 10.99 -20.67
CA PRO A 11 7.38 11.69 -19.55
C PRO A 11 7.94 11.27 -18.17
N TYR A 12 8.48 10.06 -18.02
CA TYR A 12 8.93 9.51 -16.74
C TYR A 12 10.30 8.80 -16.87
N PRO A 13 11.42 9.55 -16.87
CA PRO A 13 12.75 9.02 -17.22
C PRO A 13 13.32 7.88 -16.35
N ILE A 14 12.73 7.65 -15.18
CA ILE A 14 13.21 6.67 -14.19
C ILE A 14 12.37 5.39 -14.23
N ILE A 15 11.17 5.42 -14.83
CA ILE A 15 10.18 4.36 -14.65
C ILE A 15 10.72 3.00 -15.13
N SER A 16 11.23 2.91 -16.36
CA SER A 16 11.74 1.65 -16.89
C SER A 16 12.97 1.15 -16.15
N LYS A 17 13.85 2.06 -15.71
CA LYS A 17 15.02 1.72 -14.91
C LYS A 17 14.64 1.10 -13.56
N SER A 18 13.65 1.67 -12.87
CA SER A 18 13.15 1.14 -11.60
C SER A 18 12.54 -0.26 -11.77
N TRP A 19 11.70 -0.43 -12.79
CA TRP A 19 11.12 -1.73 -13.13
C TRP A 19 12.19 -2.79 -13.42
N MET A 20 13.23 -2.45 -14.19
CA MET A 20 14.35 -3.36 -14.48
C MET A 20 15.16 -3.70 -13.23
N ALA A 21 15.49 -2.71 -12.40
CA ALA A 21 16.27 -2.90 -11.17
C ALA A 21 15.57 -3.84 -10.18
N HIS A 22 14.24 -3.85 -10.16
CA HIS A 22 13.43 -4.68 -9.27
C HIS A 22 12.75 -5.87 -9.97
N TRP A 23 13.06 -6.12 -11.24
CA TRP A 23 12.35 -7.09 -12.08
C TRP A 23 12.28 -8.49 -11.48
N GLN A 24 13.39 -8.96 -10.91
CA GLN A 24 13.51 -10.25 -10.22
C GLN A 24 12.49 -10.43 -9.08
N ARG A 25 12.13 -9.35 -8.39
CA ARG A 25 11.12 -9.38 -7.31
C ARG A 25 9.70 -9.27 -7.85
N LEU A 26 9.52 -8.56 -8.96
CA LEU A 26 8.20 -8.27 -9.54
C LEU A 26 7.65 -9.44 -10.37
N ILE A 27 8.52 -10.20 -11.04
CA ILE A 27 8.09 -11.27 -11.94
C ILE A 27 7.26 -12.36 -11.24
N GLY A 28 7.62 -12.74 -10.01
CA GLY A 28 6.86 -13.72 -9.24
C GLY A 28 5.46 -13.22 -8.89
N LEU A 29 5.32 -11.92 -8.64
CA LEU A 29 4.03 -11.30 -8.39
C LEU A 29 3.19 -11.29 -9.66
N LEU A 30 3.77 -10.97 -10.82
CA LEU A 30 3.12 -10.98 -12.14
C LEU A 30 2.78 -12.39 -12.67
N ALA A 31 3.36 -13.44 -12.09
CA ALA A 31 3.11 -14.82 -12.49
C ALA A 31 1.89 -15.45 -11.79
N PHE A 32 1.28 -14.76 -10.81
CA PHE A 32 0.09 -15.27 -10.14
C PHE A 32 -1.11 -15.33 -11.09
N PRO A 33 -1.94 -16.40 -10.99
CA PRO A 33 -3.13 -16.53 -11.81
C PRO A 33 -4.16 -15.46 -11.48
N VAL A 34 -5.05 -15.21 -12.45
CA VAL A 34 -6.11 -14.20 -12.37
C VAL A 34 -7.12 -14.47 -11.24
N GLU A 35 -7.18 -15.69 -10.70
CA GLU A 35 -8.05 -15.97 -9.56
C GLU A 35 -7.57 -15.31 -8.26
N ILE A 36 -6.31 -14.88 -8.20
CA ILE A 36 -5.70 -14.23 -7.03
C ILE A 36 -5.45 -12.73 -7.29
N LEU A 37 -6.26 -12.14 -8.17
CA LEU A 37 -6.13 -10.73 -8.59
C LEU A 37 -6.13 -9.74 -7.42
N THR A 38 -6.70 -10.12 -6.27
CA THR A 38 -6.68 -9.33 -5.04
C THR A 38 -5.29 -8.88 -4.62
N ILE A 39 -4.23 -9.64 -4.91
CA ILE A 39 -2.83 -9.26 -4.60
C ILE A 39 -2.39 -8.04 -5.41
N TYR A 40 -2.87 -7.87 -6.64
CA TYR A 40 -2.54 -6.72 -7.49
C TYR A 40 -3.38 -5.48 -7.17
N THR A 41 -4.44 -5.63 -6.37
CA THR A 41 -5.24 -4.48 -5.94
C THR A 41 -4.53 -3.72 -4.84
N THR A 42 -4.31 -2.42 -5.04
CA THR A 42 -3.74 -1.55 -4.00
C THR A 42 -4.77 -1.16 -2.95
N ASN A 43 -6.07 -1.38 -3.20
CA ASN A 43 -7.21 -1.06 -2.32
C ASN A 43 -6.99 -1.48 -0.86
N ALA A 44 -6.42 -2.67 -0.61
CA ALA A 44 -6.17 -3.16 0.75
C ALA A 44 -5.12 -2.29 1.48
N ILE A 45 -4.00 -1.98 0.83
CA ILE A 45 -2.91 -1.18 1.39
C ILE A 45 -3.29 0.31 1.40
N GLU A 46 -3.97 0.81 0.38
CA GLU A 46 -4.45 2.19 0.30
C GLU A 46 -5.51 2.49 1.35
N SER A 47 -6.50 1.61 1.56
CA SER A 47 -7.50 1.78 2.62
C SER A 47 -6.86 1.77 4.02
N LEU A 48 -5.81 0.98 4.22
CA LEU A 48 -5.01 0.99 5.45
C LEU A 48 -4.26 2.32 5.62
N ASN A 49 -3.56 2.77 4.58
CA ASN A 49 -2.80 4.01 4.56
C ASN A 49 -3.68 5.25 4.74
N MET A 50 -4.87 5.25 4.14
CA MET A 50 -5.88 6.30 4.34
C MET A 50 -6.31 6.36 5.79
N THR A 51 -6.61 5.21 6.40
CA THR A 51 -7.02 5.22 7.80
C THR A 51 -5.89 5.66 8.73
N ARG A 52 -4.65 5.22 8.47
CA ARG A 52 -3.47 5.70 9.20
C ARG A 52 -3.34 7.23 9.09
N ARG A 53 -3.50 7.79 7.90
CA ARG A 53 -3.48 9.25 7.68
C ARG A 53 -4.58 9.97 8.45
N THR A 54 -5.82 9.49 8.41
CA THR A 54 -6.93 10.09 9.16
C THR A 54 -6.64 10.11 10.66
N VAL A 55 -6.15 8.99 11.19
CA VAL A 55 -5.89 8.83 12.62
C VAL A 55 -4.71 9.69 13.09
N LEU A 56 -3.60 9.71 12.34
CA LEU A 56 -2.43 10.51 12.67
C LEU A 56 -2.64 12.02 12.42
N ASN A 57 -3.43 12.41 11.43
CA ASN A 57 -3.72 13.83 11.19
C ASN A 57 -4.55 14.45 12.33
N ASN A 58 -5.36 13.64 13.02
CA ASN A 58 -6.14 14.08 14.18
C ASN A 58 -5.30 14.21 15.47
N HIS A 59 -4.10 13.61 15.52
CA HIS A 59 -3.18 13.66 16.65
C HIS A 59 -1.73 13.86 16.18
N ARG A 60 -1.30 15.13 16.11
CA ARG A 60 0.02 15.52 15.59
C ARG A 60 1.17 15.43 16.58
N THR A 61 0.88 15.39 17.88
CA THR A 61 1.90 15.34 18.95
C THR A 61 1.58 14.23 19.93
N PHE A 62 2.61 13.51 20.34
CA PHE A 62 2.54 12.44 21.32
C PHE A 62 3.53 12.73 22.46
N PRO A 63 3.13 12.57 23.72
CA PRO A 63 4.00 12.82 24.86
C PRO A 63 5.14 11.80 24.99
N THR A 64 4.94 10.56 24.53
CA THR A 64 5.96 9.48 24.53
C THR A 64 5.80 8.56 23.33
N ASP A 65 6.85 7.84 22.96
CA ASP A 65 6.82 6.83 21.88
C ASP A 65 5.81 5.70 22.17
N GLU A 66 5.69 5.28 23.43
CA GLU A 66 4.70 4.29 23.86
C GLU A 66 3.26 4.77 23.63
N SER A 67 3.00 6.05 23.87
CA SER A 67 1.68 6.63 23.62
C SER A 67 1.34 6.65 22.13
N ALA A 68 2.33 6.90 21.26
CA ALA A 68 2.18 6.83 19.80
C ALA A 68 1.91 5.39 19.34
N LEU A 69 2.70 4.42 19.83
CA LEU A 69 2.51 3.00 19.52
C LEU A 69 1.13 2.50 19.95
N LYS A 70 0.71 2.83 21.17
CA LYS A 70 -0.61 2.46 21.71
C LYS A 70 -1.74 3.06 20.87
N PHE A 71 -1.59 4.31 20.44
CA PHE A 71 -2.57 4.98 19.59
C PHE A 71 -2.71 4.29 18.23
N VAL A 72 -1.60 3.98 17.57
CA VAL A 72 -1.59 3.25 16.29
C VAL A 72 -2.20 1.85 16.45
N TYR A 73 -1.88 1.15 17.53
CA TYR A 73 -2.44 -0.17 17.84
C TYR A 73 -3.97 -0.13 18.00
N LEU A 74 -4.50 0.79 18.79
CA LEU A 74 -5.94 0.95 19.00
C LEU A 74 -6.67 1.34 17.71
N ALA A 75 -6.04 2.15 16.87
CA ALA A 75 -6.56 2.49 15.56
C ALA A 75 -6.76 1.25 14.68
N PHE A 76 -5.75 0.37 14.61
CA PHE A 76 -5.86 -0.88 13.86
C PHE A 76 -6.92 -1.83 14.44
N GLN A 77 -7.03 -1.93 15.77
CA GLN A 77 -8.10 -2.70 16.40
C GLN A 77 -9.50 -2.18 16.00
N ASN A 78 -9.70 -0.86 16.02
CA ASN A 78 -10.98 -0.26 15.66
C ASN A 78 -11.35 -0.50 14.18
N ILE A 79 -10.37 -0.44 13.28
CA ILE A 79 -10.57 -0.78 11.86
C ILE A 79 -11.00 -2.23 11.69
N SER A 80 -10.29 -3.14 12.38
CA SER A 80 -10.56 -4.58 12.33
C SER A 80 -11.99 -4.88 12.79
N LYS A 81 -12.40 -4.34 13.94
CA LYS A 81 -13.78 -4.46 14.46
C LYS A 81 -14.83 -3.93 13.48
N LYS A 82 -14.58 -2.78 12.85
CA LYS A 82 -15.52 -2.16 11.89
C LYS A 82 -15.67 -2.98 10.60
N ARG A 83 -14.62 -3.68 10.15
CA ARG A 83 -14.67 -4.54 8.95
C ARG A 83 -15.46 -5.82 9.19
N ILE A 84 -15.34 -6.44 10.37
CA ILE A 84 -16.05 -7.68 10.70
C ILE A 84 -17.58 -7.47 10.75
N GLY A 85 -18.03 -6.28 11.14
CA GLY A 85 -19.46 -5.94 11.23
C GLY A 85 -20.12 -5.44 9.93
N ARG A 86 -19.41 -5.42 8.79
CA ARG A 86 -19.95 -4.93 7.51
C ARG A 86 -20.14 -6.11 6.55
N PRO A 87 -21.37 -6.50 6.19
CA PRO A 87 -21.57 -7.48 5.14
C PRO A 87 -21.07 -6.90 3.81
N LEU A 88 -20.54 -7.78 2.96
CA LEU A 88 -20.03 -7.45 1.62
C LEU A 88 -21.12 -6.81 0.76
#